data_AF-A0A2I1GVM8-F1
#
_entry.id   AF-A0A2I1GVM8-F1
#
_cell.length_a   1.000
_cell.length_b   1.000
_cell.length_c   1.000
_cell.angle_alpha   90.00
_cell.angle_beta   90.00
_cell.angle_gamma   90.00
#
_symmetry.space_group_name_H-M   'P 1'
#
loop_
_entity.id
_entity.type
_entity.pdbx_description
1 polymer ?
#
loop_
_entity_poly.entity_id
_entity_poly.type
_entity_poly.pdbx_seq_one_letter_code
_entity_poly.pdbx_strand_id
1 'polypeptide(L)'
;MYHFIRIYLDYIIIIIILRRILRNGSEQRSPPLFPPNLWSVYDLIENNYPRTQNIVEGWHQRWNALIGKQHVGIYTIIAEMHKEQHQTYLPAESILHGEPLPYKRKHLIDCENRILTVFNNRNDYTLIDYLRGISHNISL
;
A
#
# COMPACT_ATOMS: atom_id res chain seq x y z
N MET A 1 16.35 -14.73 3.02
CA MET A 1 15.16 -14.08 2.42
C MET A 1 14.14 -13.59 3.47
N TYR A 2 13.90 -14.32 4.56
CA TYR A 2 13.09 -13.87 5.72
C TYR A 2 13.64 -12.66 6.49
N HIS A 3 14.87 -12.21 6.20
CA HIS A 3 15.50 -11.09 6.91
C HIS A 3 15.10 -9.72 6.34
N PHE A 4 14.87 -9.62 5.02
CA PHE A 4 14.56 -8.32 4.37
C PHE A 4 13.11 -7.87 4.62
N ILE A 5 12.17 -8.83 4.61
CA ILE A 5 10.74 -8.57 4.89
C ILE A 5 10.53 -8.25 6.37
N ARG A 6 11.29 -8.92 7.25
CA ARG A 6 11.25 -8.65 8.69
C ARG A 6 11.81 -7.26 9.02
N ILE A 7 12.89 -6.83 8.36
CA ILE A 7 13.42 -5.46 8.51
C ILE A 7 12.39 -4.42 8.08
N TYR A 8 11.59 -4.65 7.02
CA TYR A 8 10.61 -3.67 6.52
C TYR A 8 9.33 -3.60 7.37
N LEU A 9 8.83 -4.75 7.84
CA LEU A 9 7.68 -4.80 8.77
C LEU A 9 8.08 -4.35 10.19
N ASP A 10 9.28 -4.69 10.65
CA ASP A 10 9.84 -4.11 11.88
C ASP A 10 10.08 -2.60 11.70
N TYR A 11 10.46 -2.12 10.50
CA TYR A 11 10.55 -0.68 10.20
C TYR A 11 9.22 0.03 10.39
N ILE A 12 8.13 -0.49 9.81
CA ILE A 12 6.80 0.14 9.90
C ILE A 12 6.23 0.06 11.33
N ILE A 13 6.48 -1.03 12.06
CA ILE A 13 6.00 -1.19 13.44
C ILE A 13 6.81 -0.32 14.42
N ILE A 14 8.10 -0.07 14.17
CA ILE A 14 8.94 0.83 14.99
C ILE A 14 8.62 2.32 14.73
N ILE A 15 8.03 2.66 13.58
CA ILE A 15 7.72 4.05 13.17
C ILE A 15 6.58 4.68 13.98
N ILE A 16 5.69 3.90 14.61
CA ILE A 16 4.48 4.42 15.23
C ILE A 16 4.65 4.50 16.76
N ILE A 17 5.27 5.61 17.18
CA ILE A 17 5.11 6.21 18.52
C ILE A 17 5.66 5.36 19.67
N LEU A 18 6.88 5.66 20.13
CA LEU A 18 7.28 5.35 21.51
C LEU A 18 6.43 6.19 22.48
N ARG A 19 5.24 5.69 22.80
CA ARG A 19 4.42 6.15 23.92
C ARG A 19 5.14 5.73 25.19
N ARG A 20 5.79 6.68 25.86
CA ARG A 20 6.37 6.44 27.17
C ARG A 20 5.37 6.89 28.23
N ILE A 21 4.80 5.93 28.95
CA ILE A 21 4.01 6.23 30.15
C ILE A 21 5.00 6.43 31.30
N LEU A 22 5.03 7.64 31.85
CA LEU A 22 5.84 7.97 33.01
C LEU A 22 5.17 7.39 34.27
N ARG A 23 5.94 7.14 35.33
CA ARG A 23 5.44 6.51 36.59
C ARG A 23 4.29 7.28 37.27
N ASN A 24 4.11 8.54 36.91
CA ASN A 24 3.05 9.43 37.38
C ASN A 24 1.78 9.40 36.51
N GLY A 25 1.69 8.51 35.51
CA GLY A 25 0.56 8.39 34.59
C GLY A 25 0.55 9.40 33.44
N SER A 26 1.55 10.28 33.33
CA SER A 26 1.65 11.22 32.20
C SER A 26 2.22 10.54 30.94
N GLU A 27 1.58 10.80 29.80
CA GLU A 27 2.02 10.30 28.49
C GLU A 27 3.03 11.27 27.88
N GLN A 28 4.26 10.81 27.68
CA GLN A 28 5.25 11.54 26.87
C GLN A 28 5.25 10.96 25.45
N ARG A 29 4.85 11.78 24.47
CA ARG A 29 4.98 11.44 23.05
C ARG A 29 6.31 11.98 22.53
N SER A 30 7.18 11.07 22.13
CA SER A 30 8.39 11.42 21.39
C SER A 30 8.00 11.89 19.99
N PRO A 31 8.67 12.90 19.41
CA PRO A 31 8.47 13.22 17.99
C PRO A 31 8.78 11.98 17.13
N PRO A 32 8.11 11.81 15.98
CA PRO A 32 8.35 10.68 15.09
C PRO A 32 9.81 10.67 14.63
N LEU A 33 10.39 9.47 14.53
CA LEU A 33 11.79 9.29 14.13
C LEU A 33 12.06 9.80 12.71
N PHE A 34 11.04 9.74 11.85
CA PHE A 34 11.10 10.17 10.46
C PHE A 34 10.02 11.21 10.15
N PRO A 35 10.32 12.16 9.24
CA PRO A 35 9.37 13.20 8.86
C PRO A 35 8.14 12.60 8.14
N PRO A 36 6.95 13.21 8.29
CA PRO A 36 5.70 12.71 7.70
C PRO A 36 5.74 12.48 6.19
N ASN A 37 6.46 13.30 5.44
CA ASN A 37 6.62 13.12 3.99
C ASN A 37 7.19 11.75 3.60
N LEU A 38 7.91 11.06 4.50
CA LEU A 38 8.47 9.74 4.22
C LEU A 38 7.45 8.60 4.39
N TRP A 39 6.46 8.76 5.27
CA TRP A 39 5.53 7.70 5.66
C TRP A 39 4.05 8.03 5.43
N SER A 40 3.73 9.27 5.05
CA SER A 40 2.36 9.65 4.74
C SER A 40 1.93 9.05 3.40
N VAL A 41 0.68 8.62 3.35
CA VAL A 41 0.03 8.16 2.11
C VAL A 41 -0.70 9.30 1.40
N TYR A 42 -0.48 10.55 1.80
CA TYR A 42 -1.19 11.72 1.27
C TYR A 42 -1.01 11.82 -0.23
N ASP A 43 0.24 11.82 -0.71
CA ASP A 43 0.57 11.94 -2.13
C ASP A 43 0.00 10.76 -2.94
N LEU A 44 -0.09 9.56 -2.34
CA LEU A 44 -0.70 8.41 -2.99
C LEU A 44 -2.20 8.60 -3.21
N ILE A 45 -2.91 9.15 -2.22
CA ILE A 45 -4.34 9.44 -2.34
C ILE A 45 -4.56 10.57 -3.35
N GLU A 46 -3.71 11.61 -3.31
CA GLU A 46 -3.78 12.75 -4.24
C GLU A 46 -3.59 12.32 -5.70
N ASN A 47 -2.66 11.41 -5.97
CA ASN A 47 -2.40 10.87 -7.31
C ASN A 47 -3.25 9.64 -7.66
N ASN A 48 -4.18 9.25 -6.78
CA ASN A 48 -5.01 8.05 -6.93
C ASN A 48 -4.21 6.75 -7.15
N TYR A 49 -3.05 6.64 -6.50
CA TYR A 49 -2.21 5.46 -6.51
C TYR A 49 -2.63 4.46 -5.41
N PRO A 50 -2.35 3.15 -5.61
CA PRO A 50 -2.59 2.14 -4.59
C PRO A 50 -1.86 2.47 -3.29
N ARG A 51 -2.59 2.44 -2.16
CA ARG A 51 -2.02 2.74 -0.82
C ARG A 51 -1.14 1.61 -0.28
N THR A 52 -1.38 0.37 -0.71
CA THR A 52 -0.64 -0.80 -0.25
C THR A 52 0.28 -1.32 -1.34
N GLN A 53 1.38 -1.93 -0.93
CA GLN A 53 2.35 -2.54 -1.83
C GLN A 53 1.98 -3.97 -2.23
N ASN A 54 0.74 -4.43 -1.96
CA ASN A 54 0.28 -5.81 -2.18
C ASN A 54 0.56 -6.33 -3.60
N ILE A 55 0.44 -5.47 -4.61
CA ILE A 55 0.73 -5.83 -6.01
C ILE A 55 2.22 -6.15 -6.18
N VAL A 56 3.08 -5.30 -5.65
CA VAL A 56 4.55 -5.47 -5.68
C VAL A 56 4.96 -6.67 -4.85
N GLU A 57 4.38 -6.85 -3.66
CA GLU A 57 4.62 -8.03 -2.81
C GLU A 57 4.19 -9.33 -3.49
N GLY A 58 3.03 -9.36 -4.13
CA GLY A 58 2.55 -10.51 -4.90
C GLY A 58 3.47 -10.84 -6.07
N TRP A 59 3.93 -9.83 -6.80
CA TRP A 59 4.92 -9.98 -7.86
C TRP A 59 6.24 -10.53 -7.32
N HIS A 60 6.79 -9.92 -6.25
CA HIS A 60 8.02 -10.39 -5.59
C HIS A 60 7.88 -11.82 -5.09
N GLN A 61 6.75 -12.19 -4.48
CA GLN A 61 6.47 -13.53 -3.99
C GLN A 61 6.47 -14.54 -5.14
N ARG A 62 5.86 -14.22 -6.27
CA ARG A 62 5.85 -15.07 -7.46
C ARG A 62 7.25 -15.26 -8.03
N TRP A 63 8.05 -14.19 -8.13
CA TRP A 63 9.43 -14.28 -8.59
C TRP A 63 10.32 -15.08 -7.66
N ASN A 64 10.15 -14.93 -6.35
CA ASN A 64 10.86 -15.75 -5.37
C ASN A 64 10.47 -17.22 -5.48
N ALA A 65 9.21 -17.55 -5.78
CA ALA A 65 8.78 -18.93 -6.02
C ALA A 65 9.34 -19.51 -7.33
N LEU A 66 9.56 -18.67 -8.35
CA LEU A 66 10.20 -19.05 -9.60
C LEU A 66 11.70 -19.26 -9.40
N ILE A 67 12.43 -18.21 -9.04
CA ILE A 67 13.91 -18.21 -8.91
C ILE A 67 14.39 -19.04 -7.72
N GLY A 68 13.57 -19.21 -6.68
CA GLY A 68 13.88 -20.05 -5.53
C GLY A 68 13.95 -21.55 -5.82
N LYS A 69 13.60 -21.99 -7.04
CA LYS A 69 13.84 -23.36 -7.50
C LYS A 69 15.31 -23.53 -7.84
N GLN A 70 15.91 -24.61 -7.35
CA GLN A 70 17.36 -24.87 -7.39
C GLN A 70 17.98 -24.74 -8.80
N HIS A 71 17.23 -25.03 -9.87
CA HIS A 71 17.69 -24.90 -11.26
C HIS A 71 16.55 -24.51 -12.21
N VAL A 72 16.22 -23.22 -12.32
CA VAL A 72 15.33 -22.74 -13.39
C VAL A 72 16.12 -22.50 -14.66
N GLY A 73 15.70 -23.11 -15.76
CA GLY A 73 16.30 -22.86 -17.07
C GLY A 73 15.99 -21.45 -17.58
N ILE A 74 16.93 -20.84 -18.30
CA ILE A 74 16.80 -19.49 -18.88
C ILE A 74 15.52 -19.35 -19.73
N TYR A 75 15.18 -20.37 -20.52
CA TYR A 75 13.95 -20.38 -21.32
C TYR A 75 12.69 -20.29 -20.47
N THR A 76 12.68 -20.91 -19.29
CA THR A 76 11.55 -20.82 -18.35
C THR A 76 11.44 -19.42 -17.76
N ILE A 77 12.58 -18.78 -17.44
CA ILE A 77 12.60 -17.39 -16.97
C ILE A 77 12.03 -16.46 -18.04
N ILE A 78 12.50 -16.58 -19.29
CA ILE A 78 12.01 -15.78 -20.43
C ILE A 78 10.50 -15.99 -20.61
N ALA A 79 10.01 -17.23 -20.56
CA ALA A 79 8.60 -17.53 -20.68
C ALA A 79 7.76 -16.88 -19.56
N GLU A 80 8.25 -16.90 -18.31
CA GLU A 80 7.56 -16.23 -17.20
C GLU A 80 7.61 -14.69 -17.33
N MET A 81 8.72 -14.12 -17.83
CA MET A 81 8.79 -12.68 -18.12
C MET A 81 7.74 -12.26 -19.15
N HIS A 82 7.55 -13.05 -20.23
CA HIS A 82 6.50 -12.79 -21.21
C HIS A 82 5.10 -12.88 -20.58
N LYS A 83 4.85 -13.85 -19.70
CA LYS A 83 3.57 -13.95 -18.98
C LYS A 83 3.31 -12.73 -18.09
N GLU A 84 4.32 -12.27 -17.35
CA GLU A 84 4.21 -11.05 -16.52
C GLU A 84 3.93 -9.82 -17.37
N GLN A 85 4.63 -9.68 -18.51
CA GLN A 85 4.38 -8.60 -19.46
C GLN A 85 2.95 -8.64 -19.98
N HIS A 86 2.44 -9.82 -20.39
CA HIS A 86 1.05 -9.95 -20.83
C HIS A 86 0.06 -9.62 -19.72
N GLN A 87 0.28 -10.07 -18.49
CA GLN A 87 -0.60 -9.78 -17.36
C GLN A 87 -0.66 -8.29 -17.00
N THR A 88 0.38 -7.53 -17.32
CA THR A 88 0.43 -6.08 -17.06
C THR A 88 -0.03 -5.25 -18.25
N TYR A 89 0.40 -5.61 -19.46
CA TYR A 89 0.14 -4.86 -20.68
C TYR A 89 -1.30 -5.02 -21.16
N LEU A 90 -1.86 -6.24 -21.12
CA LEU A 90 -3.22 -6.49 -21.62
C LEU A 90 -4.27 -5.64 -20.88
N PRO A 91 -4.29 -5.56 -19.54
CA PRO A 91 -5.24 -4.68 -18.86
C PRO A 91 -5.04 -3.20 -19.20
N ALA A 92 -3.79 -2.74 -19.37
CA ALA A 92 -3.52 -1.35 -19.74
C ALA A 92 -4.05 -1.03 -21.14
N GLU A 93 -3.83 -1.90 -22.12
CA GLU A 93 -4.38 -1.74 -23.47
C GLU A 93 -5.91 -1.83 -23.49
N SER A 94 -6.51 -2.78 -22.77
CA SER A 94 -7.97 -2.88 -22.61
C SER A 94 -8.55 -1.56 -22.09
N ILE A 95 -7.90 -0.92 -21.11
CA ILE A 95 -8.30 0.40 -20.62
C ILE A 95 -8.20 1.46 -21.73
N LEU A 96 -7.12 1.47 -22.51
CA LEU A 96 -6.95 2.40 -23.64
C LEU A 96 -8.02 2.20 -24.72
N HIS A 97 -8.45 0.96 -24.95
CA HIS A 97 -9.52 0.62 -25.87
C HIS A 97 -10.93 0.90 -25.33
N GLY A 98 -11.06 1.36 -24.07
CA GLY A 98 -12.35 1.63 -23.43
C GLY A 98 -13.10 0.38 -23.00
N GLU A 99 -12.42 -0.77 -22.89
CA GLU A 99 -13.00 -2.00 -22.37
C GLU A 99 -13.26 -1.88 -20.86
N PRO A 100 -14.24 -2.63 -20.32
CA PRO A 100 -14.53 -2.61 -18.89
C PRO A 100 -13.31 -3.09 -18.09
N LEU A 101 -13.01 -2.34 -17.01
CA LEU A 101 -11.94 -2.67 -16.08
C LEU A 101 -12.10 -4.07 -15.48
N PRO A 102 -10.98 -4.74 -15.15
CA PRO A 102 -11.03 -6.00 -14.43
C PRO A 102 -11.78 -5.84 -13.10
N TYR A 103 -12.57 -6.86 -12.76
CA TYR A 103 -13.43 -6.84 -11.59
C TYR A 103 -12.64 -6.60 -10.29
N LYS A 104 -13.00 -5.54 -9.57
CA LYS A 104 -12.59 -5.31 -8.17
C LYS A 104 -13.74 -5.65 -7.25
N ARG A 105 -13.43 -6.17 -6.06
CA ARG A 105 -14.46 -6.45 -5.03
C ARG A 105 -15.15 -5.15 -4.63
N LYS A 106 -16.48 -5.14 -4.67
CA LYS A 106 -17.30 -3.95 -4.40
C LYS A 106 -16.92 -3.21 -3.12
N HIS A 107 -16.74 -3.92 -2.00
CA HIS A 107 -16.38 -3.28 -0.72
C HIS A 107 -15.04 -2.51 -0.75
N LEU A 108 -14.08 -2.94 -1.57
CA LEU A 108 -12.80 -2.24 -1.74
C LEU A 108 -13.00 -0.94 -2.51
N ILE A 109 -13.79 -0.99 -3.58
CA ILE A 109 -14.17 0.18 -4.38
C ILE A 109 -14.92 1.19 -3.50
N ASP A 110 -15.90 0.71 -2.73
CA ASP A 110 -16.69 1.56 -1.83
C ASP A 110 -15.82 2.17 -0.72
N CYS A 111 -14.81 1.44 -0.23
CA CYS A 111 -13.82 1.97 0.70
C CYS A 111 -12.96 3.08 0.08
N GLU A 112 -12.41 2.84 -1.12
CA GLU A 112 -11.63 3.83 -1.86
C GLU A 112 -12.46 5.10 -2.14
N ASN A 113 -13.71 4.94 -2.59
CA ASN A 113 -14.61 6.07 -2.87
C ASN A 113 -14.90 6.90 -1.62
N ARG A 114 -15.11 6.27 -0.45
CA ARG A 114 -15.32 6.99 0.82
C ARG A 114 -14.08 7.78 1.23
N ILE A 115 -12.89 7.19 1.10
CA ILE A 115 -11.62 7.87 1.40
C ILE A 115 -11.43 9.08 0.47
N LEU A 116 -11.65 8.89 -0.84
CA LEU A 116 -11.53 9.97 -1.83
C LEU A 116 -12.54 11.09 -1.57
N THR A 117 -13.76 10.75 -1.17
CA THR A 117 -14.77 11.76 -0.80
C THR A 117 -14.30 12.64 0.35
N VAL A 118 -13.80 12.03 1.44
CA VAL A 118 -13.28 12.77 2.60
C VAL A 118 -12.05 13.59 2.21
N PHE A 119 -11.17 13.04 1.37
CA PHE A 119 -9.95 13.70 0.91
C PHE A 119 -10.22 14.93 0.03
N ASN A 120 -11.15 14.81 -0.92
CA ASN A 120 -11.50 15.89 -1.84
C ASN A 120 -12.15 17.06 -1.10
N ASN A 121 -12.96 16.77 -0.07
CA ASN A 121 -13.64 17.78 0.76
C ASN A 121 -12.81 18.20 2.00
N ARG A 122 -11.49 17.93 2.02
CA ARG A 122 -10.64 18.17 3.21
C ARG A 122 -10.67 19.61 3.74
N ASN A 123 -10.91 20.58 2.87
CA ASN A 123 -10.97 22.00 3.25
C ASN A 123 -12.27 22.37 3.99
N ASP A 124 -13.30 21.54 3.87
CA ASP A 124 -14.61 21.76 4.49
C ASP A 124 -14.67 21.20 5.92
N TYR A 125 -13.67 20.42 6.32
CA TYR A 125 -13.60 19.76 7.63
C TYR A 125 -12.66 20.49 8.58
N THR A 126 -12.97 20.42 9.87
CA THR A 126 -11.95 20.67 10.90
C THR A 126 -10.88 19.58 10.81
N LEU A 127 -9.64 19.87 11.23
CA LEU A 127 -8.55 18.88 11.24
C LEU A 127 -8.97 17.59 11.97
N ILE A 128 -9.72 17.70 13.06
CA ILE A 128 -10.16 16.57 13.86
C ILE A 128 -11.20 15.74 13.09
N ASP A 129 -12.17 16.39 12.44
CA ASP A 129 -13.22 15.70 11.68
C ASP A 129 -12.65 15.03 10.43
N TYR A 130 -11.70 15.67 9.77
CA TYR A 130 -10.94 15.08 8.67
C TYR A 130 -10.22 13.80 9.10
N LEU A 131 -9.42 13.87 10.18
CA LEU A 131 -8.70 12.71 10.68
C LEU A 131 -9.63 11.59 11.14
N ARG A 132 -10.78 11.92 11.75
CA ARG A 132 -11.83 10.94 12.11
C ARG A 132 -12.46 10.29 10.88
N GLY A 133 -12.74 11.07 9.84
CA GLY A 133 -13.29 10.59 8.58
C GLY A 133 -12.35 9.61 7.89
N ILE A 134 -11.05 9.94 7.84
CA ILE A 134 -10.02 9.05 7.29
C ILE A 134 -9.86 7.79 8.16
N SER A 135 -9.78 7.93 9.49
CA SER A 135 -9.60 6.79 10.41
C SER A 135 -10.71 5.74 10.28
N HIS A 136 -11.98 6.14 10.13
CA HIS A 136 -13.10 5.20 9.97
C HIS A 136 -13.02 4.35 8.70
N ASN A 137 -12.34 4.83 7.67
CA ASN A 137 -12.24 4.13 6.39
C ASN A 137 -10.95 3.32 6.24
N ILE A 138 -9.92 3.60 7.06
CA ILE A 138 -8.66 2.86 7.06
C ILE A 138 -8.69 1.67 8.04
N SER A 139 -9.43 1.76 9.13
CA SER A 139 -9.64 0.61 10.04
C SER A 139 -10.52 -0.43 9.36
N LEU A 140 -9.88 -1.48 8.83
CA LEU A 140 -10.49 -2.77 8.48
C LEU A 140 -10.60 -3.65 9.74
#